data_AF-A0A2G6E1N2-F1
#
_entry.id   AF-A0A2G6E1N2-F1
#
_cell.length_a   1.000
_cell.length_b   1.000
_cell.length_c   1.000
_cell.angle_alpha   90.00
_cell.angle_beta   90.00
_cell.angle_gamma   90.00
#
_symmetry.space_group_name_H-M   'P 1'
#
loop_
_entity.id
_entity.type
_entity.pdbx_description
1 polymer ?
#
loop_
_entity_poly.entity_id
_entity_poly.type
_entity_poly.pdbx_seq_one_letter_code
_entity_poly.pdbx_strand_id
1 'polypeptide(L)'
;MRDFDLTPRRLPAISYALIGTVCGIAMGIKFADIDLLFPSCLLHHRALLTHGFILPLCLSWIVWRTRLQFLRGVTLGFCVTNTVHLSFDLFPQAWRGYALIHLFWLSFPPLLSWIWIAGSLVICWYLWRMFVRTLWELCLSAAGLLAGFVVYAHEGILSPLIAMALSAMIAFLFPLNHSRSGRREI
;
A
#
# COMPACT_ATOMS: atom_id res chain seq x y z
N MET A 1 -6.91 24.29 0.62
CA MET A 1 -5.48 24.25 0.28
C MET A 1 -4.70 24.13 1.58
N ARG A 2 -3.80 23.15 1.72
CA ARG A 2 -2.87 23.10 2.86
C ARG A 2 -1.68 23.99 2.50
N ASP A 3 -1.37 24.99 3.32
CA ASP A 3 -0.20 25.83 3.09
C ASP A 3 1.08 24.98 3.19
N PHE A 4 1.85 24.96 2.09
CA PHE A 4 3.10 24.21 2.00
C PHE A 4 4.23 25.05 2.64
N ASP A 5 4.35 24.98 3.96
CA ASP A 5 5.44 25.58 4.74
C ASP A 5 6.77 24.85 4.47
N LEU A 6 7.69 25.54 3.79
CA LEU A 6 9.04 25.09 3.38
C LEU A 6 10.17 25.68 4.25
N THR A 7 9.94 25.91 5.54
CA THR A 7 11.00 26.40 6.45
C THR A 7 12.26 25.51 6.44
N PRO A 8 13.48 26.07 6.63
CA PRO A 8 14.76 25.34 6.50
C PRO A 8 14.89 24.11 7.41
N ARG A 9 14.26 24.11 8.58
CA ARG A 9 14.23 22.95 9.50
C ARG A 9 13.37 21.77 8.97
N ARG A 10 12.49 22.01 7.99
CA ARG A 10 11.63 20.99 7.37
C ARG A 10 12.21 20.39 6.10
N LEU A 11 13.19 21.03 5.45
CA LEU A 11 13.79 20.53 4.21
C LEU A 11 14.42 19.13 4.33
N PRO A 12 15.18 18.80 5.41
CA PRO A 12 15.69 17.44 5.58
C PRO A 12 14.57 16.43 5.76
N ALA A 13 13.55 16.79 6.54
CA ALA A 13 12.38 15.95 6.81
C ALA A 13 11.57 15.62 5.54
N ILE A 14 11.38 16.61 4.65
CA ILE A 14 10.75 16.41 3.34
C ILE A 14 11.63 15.50 2.48
N SER A 15 12.94 15.76 2.42
CA SER A 15 13.88 14.97 1.63
C SER A 15 13.89 13.50 2.05
N TYR A 16 13.97 13.21 3.35
CA TYR A 16 13.89 11.84 3.86
C TYR A 16 12.58 11.15 3.51
N ALA A 17 11.46 11.86 3.55
CA ALA A 17 10.18 11.30 3.16
C ALA A 17 10.13 10.98 1.66
N LEU A 18 10.63 11.87 0.80
CA LEU A 18 10.65 11.63 -0.65
C LEU A 18 11.54 10.43 -1.01
N ILE A 19 12.74 10.35 -0.41
CA ILE A 19 13.65 9.20 -0.57
C ILE A 19 12.94 7.93 -0.09
N GLY A 20 12.33 7.98 1.10
CA GLY A 20 11.54 6.88 1.64
C GLY A 20 10.42 6.45 0.69
N THR A 21 9.71 7.40 0.07
CA THR A 21 8.65 7.10 -0.90
C THR A 21 9.17 6.36 -2.12
N VAL A 22 10.32 6.76 -2.68
CA VAL A 22 10.95 6.02 -3.78
C VAL A 22 11.32 4.60 -3.36
N CYS A 23 11.91 4.42 -2.19
CA CYS A 23 12.20 3.08 -1.65
C CYS A 23 10.91 2.25 -1.46
N GLY A 24 9.87 2.87 -0.90
CA GLY A 24 8.57 2.23 -0.70
C GLY A 24 7.92 1.79 -1.99
N ILE A 25 7.96 2.61 -3.04
CA ILE A 25 7.48 2.28 -4.39
C ILE A 25 8.21 1.05 -4.92
N ALA A 26 9.54 1.05 -4.88
CA ALA A 26 10.33 -0.08 -5.37
C ALA A 26 10.03 -1.38 -4.60
N MET A 27 9.86 -1.29 -3.27
CA MET A 27 9.48 -2.41 -2.42
C MET A 27 8.05 -2.90 -2.73
N GLY A 28 7.06 -2.01 -2.73
CA GLY A 28 5.66 -2.39 -2.84
C GLY A 28 5.25 -2.91 -4.22
N ILE A 29 6.03 -2.64 -5.27
CA ILE A 29 5.83 -3.33 -6.56
C ILE A 29 6.12 -4.83 -6.40
N LYS A 30 7.24 -5.20 -5.76
CA LYS A 30 7.74 -6.59 -5.75
C LYS A 30 7.41 -7.38 -4.49
N PHE A 31 6.95 -6.72 -3.43
CA PHE A 31 6.93 -7.33 -2.10
C PHE A 31 5.98 -8.51 -1.99
N ALA A 32 4.80 -8.45 -2.60
CA ALA A 32 3.84 -9.54 -2.53
C ALA A 32 4.46 -10.86 -3.05
N ASP A 33 5.20 -10.79 -4.16
CA ASP A 33 5.94 -11.91 -4.76
C ASP A 33 7.20 -12.35 -3.98
N ILE A 34 7.56 -11.70 -2.86
CA ILE A 34 8.72 -12.15 -2.07
C ILE A 34 8.50 -13.56 -1.51
N ASP A 35 7.24 -13.99 -1.38
CA ASP A 35 6.90 -15.36 -0.98
C ASP A 35 7.44 -16.43 -1.94
N LEU A 36 7.64 -16.10 -3.22
CA LEU A 36 8.27 -16.98 -4.21
C LEU A 36 9.73 -17.31 -3.89
N LEU A 37 10.39 -16.48 -3.07
CA LEU A 37 11.79 -16.71 -2.66
C LEU A 37 11.91 -17.72 -1.51
N PHE A 38 10.81 -18.05 -0.84
CA PHE A 38 10.81 -18.94 0.31
C PHE A 38 10.34 -20.34 -0.09
N PRO A 39 10.81 -21.39 0.60
CA PRO A 39 10.27 -22.73 0.45
C PRO A 39 8.75 -22.73 0.72
N SER A 40 7.97 -23.46 -0.09
CA SER A 40 6.50 -23.49 0.01
C SER A 40 5.97 -24.04 1.35
N CYS A 41 6.82 -24.70 2.14
CA CYS A 41 6.50 -25.11 3.51
C CYS A 41 6.49 -23.94 4.52
N LEU A 42 7.15 -22.83 4.19
CA LEU A 42 7.24 -21.61 5.01
C LEU A 42 6.29 -20.53 4.50
N LEU A 43 6.41 -20.17 3.20
CA LEU A 43 5.46 -19.29 2.52
C LEU A 43 5.05 -19.95 1.21
N HIS A 44 3.78 -20.32 1.11
CA HIS A 44 3.18 -20.64 -0.18
C HIS A 44 2.99 -19.35 -0.98
N HIS A 45 3.07 -19.40 -2.31
CA HIS A 45 2.77 -18.22 -3.13
C HIS A 45 1.36 -17.71 -2.81
N ARG A 46 1.19 -16.38 -2.73
CA ARG A 46 -0.02 -15.73 -2.22
C ARG A 46 -0.24 -15.96 -0.73
N ALA A 47 0.85 -15.86 0.03
CA ALA A 47 0.79 -15.97 1.48
C ALA A 47 -0.03 -14.83 2.09
N LEU A 48 -0.79 -15.13 3.14
CA LEU A 48 -1.59 -14.18 3.92
C LEU A 48 -0.78 -12.93 4.33
N LEU A 49 0.50 -13.13 4.66
CA LEU A 49 1.41 -12.10 5.15
C LEU A 49 1.87 -11.14 4.04
N THR A 50 2.15 -11.66 2.84
CA THR A 50 2.71 -10.89 1.72
C THR A 50 1.62 -10.26 0.87
N HIS A 51 0.49 -10.95 0.71
CA HIS A 51 -0.65 -10.54 -0.10
C HIS A 51 -1.79 -10.00 0.77
N GLY A 52 -1.47 -9.04 1.63
CA GLY A 52 -2.42 -8.52 2.61
C GLY A 52 -2.05 -7.15 3.19
N PHE A 53 -2.92 -6.65 4.06
CA PHE A 53 -2.71 -5.37 4.77
C PHE A 53 -1.80 -5.47 5.99
N ILE A 54 -1.32 -6.67 6.36
CA ILE A 54 -0.54 -6.88 7.59
C ILE A 54 0.73 -6.02 7.59
N LEU A 55 1.57 -6.12 6.54
CA LEU A 55 2.77 -5.30 6.45
C LEU A 55 2.47 -3.79 6.41
N PRO A 56 1.53 -3.28 5.59
CA PRO A 56 1.10 -1.88 5.65
C PRO A 56 0.73 -1.40 7.06
N LEU A 57 -0.02 -2.20 7.83
CA LEU A 57 -0.38 -1.87 9.22
C LEU A 57 0.85 -1.86 10.14
N CYS A 58 1.74 -2.85 10.03
CA CYS A 58 2.98 -2.90 10.82
C CYS A 58 3.87 -1.67 10.54
N LEU A 59 4.09 -1.33 9.27
CA LEU A 59 4.84 -0.14 8.87
C LEU A 59 4.19 1.14 9.41
N SER A 60 2.87 1.25 9.30
CA SER A 60 2.10 2.38 9.82
C SER A 60 2.24 2.54 11.33
N TRP A 61 2.17 1.42 12.05
CA TRP A 61 2.37 1.38 13.50
C TRP A 61 3.78 1.85 13.89
N ILE A 62 4.83 1.36 13.22
CA ILE A 62 6.20 1.81 13.45
C ILE A 62 6.34 3.31 13.20
N VAL A 63 5.72 3.83 12.12
CA VAL A 63 5.73 5.27 11.83
C VAL A 63 5.05 6.08 12.93
N TRP A 64 3.93 5.62 13.49
CA TRP A 64 3.27 6.33 14.59
C TRP A 64 4.11 6.36 15.87
N ARG A 65 4.84 5.28 16.16
CA ARG A 65 5.71 5.16 17.34
C ARG A 65 6.97 6.00 17.22
N THR A 66 7.59 6.01 16.04
CA THR A 66 8.93 6.60 15.85
C THR A 66 8.90 7.99 15.21
N ARG A 67 7.82 8.32 14.48
CA ARG A 67 7.66 9.57 13.70
C ARG A 67 8.76 9.81 12.65
N LEU A 68 9.50 8.76 12.28
CA LEU A 68 10.57 8.83 11.28
C LEU A 68 10.00 9.14 9.89
N GLN A 69 10.48 10.23 9.28
CA GLN A 69 9.98 10.69 7.99
C GLN A 69 10.35 9.75 6.84
N PHE A 70 11.53 9.12 6.90
CA PHE A 70 11.92 8.09 5.95
C PHE A 70 10.93 6.92 5.95
N LEU A 71 10.65 6.34 7.12
CA LEU A 71 9.68 5.24 7.23
C LEU A 71 8.27 5.66 6.83
N ARG A 72 7.86 6.91 7.12
CA ARG A 72 6.59 7.45 6.61
C ARG A 72 6.57 7.43 5.08
N GLY A 73 7.65 7.89 4.46
CA GLY A 73 7.83 7.82 3.01
C GLY A 73 7.72 6.39 2.49
N VAL A 74 8.44 5.45 3.10
CA VAL A 74 8.40 4.02 2.75
C VAL A 74 6.98 3.48 2.84
N THR A 75 6.27 3.70 3.94
CA THR A 75 4.88 3.27 4.11
C THR A 75 3.97 3.83 3.02
N LEU A 76 4.13 5.11 2.69
CA LEU A 76 3.33 5.79 1.66
C LEU A 76 3.57 5.21 0.27
N GLY A 77 4.84 5.06 -0.13
CA GLY A 77 5.20 4.47 -1.42
C GLY A 77 4.78 3.01 -1.52
N PHE A 78 4.99 2.24 -0.44
CA PHE A 78 4.61 0.85 -0.36
C PHE A 78 3.10 0.66 -0.53
N CYS A 79 2.29 1.40 0.24
CA CYS A 79 0.83 1.27 0.20
C CYS A 79 0.28 1.53 -1.20
N VAL A 80 0.79 2.54 -1.90
CA VAL A 80 0.25 2.92 -3.22
C VAL A 80 0.67 1.98 -4.35
N THR A 81 1.84 1.37 -4.31
CA THR A 81 2.22 0.39 -5.33
C THR A 81 1.68 -1.01 -5.02
N ASN A 82 1.56 -1.35 -3.74
CA ASN A 82 0.99 -2.63 -3.33
C ASN A 82 -0.51 -2.70 -3.67
N THR A 83 -1.25 -1.58 -3.73
CA THR A 83 -2.63 -1.58 -4.26
C THR A 83 -2.67 -1.96 -5.74
N VAL A 84 -1.68 -1.56 -6.54
CA VAL A 84 -1.60 -1.98 -7.94
C VAL A 84 -1.42 -3.50 -8.00
N HIS A 85 -0.39 -4.03 -7.33
CA HIS A 85 -0.13 -5.47 -7.29
C HIS A 85 -1.39 -6.26 -6.88
N LEU A 86 -1.97 -5.93 -5.72
CA LEU A 86 -3.15 -6.61 -5.20
C LEU A 86 -4.38 -6.47 -6.11
N SER A 87 -4.49 -5.37 -6.87
CA SER A 87 -5.59 -5.21 -7.84
C SER A 87 -5.49 -6.19 -9.00
N PHE A 88 -4.27 -6.54 -9.43
CA PHE A 88 -4.05 -7.56 -10.46
C PHE A 88 -4.29 -8.97 -9.91
N ASP A 89 -3.91 -9.23 -8.66
CA ASP A 89 -4.19 -10.51 -8.00
C ASP A 89 -5.67 -10.79 -7.74
N LEU A 90 -6.54 -9.77 -7.72
CA LEU A 90 -7.99 -10.02 -7.69
C LEU A 90 -8.51 -10.74 -8.94
N PHE A 91 -7.75 -10.74 -10.04
CA PHE A 91 -8.17 -11.26 -11.34
C PHE A 91 -7.09 -12.14 -11.99
N PRO A 92 -6.69 -13.27 -11.37
CA PRO A 92 -5.62 -14.09 -11.92
C PRO A 92 -6.02 -14.85 -13.20
N GLN A 93 -5.02 -15.19 -14.02
CA GLN A 93 -5.11 -16.07 -15.20
C GLN A 93 -6.14 -15.65 -16.25
N ALA A 94 -5.82 -14.66 -17.08
CA ALA A 94 -6.67 -14.21 -18.19
C ALA A 94 -8.13 -14.00 -17.77
N TRP A 95 -8.35 -13.45 -16.56
CA TRP A 95 -9.67 -13.10 -16.04
C TRP A 95 -10.57 -14.31 -15.70
N ARG A 96 -9.99 -15.49 -15.43
CA ARG A 96 -10.72 -16.71 -15.06
C ARG A 96 -10.12 -17.37 -13.81
N GLY A 97 -10.86 -17.31 -12.71
CA GLY A 97 -10.51 -17.98 -11.45
C GLY A 97 -10.43 -17.03 -10.27
N TYR A 98 -9.86 -17.50 -9.16
CA TYR A 98 -9.69 -16.74 -7.92
C TYR A 98 -8.27 -16.93 -7.39
N ALA A 99 -7.68 -15.86 -6.86
CA ALA A 99 -6.42 -15.95 -6.14
C ALA A 99 -6.71 -16.48 -4.73
N LEU A 100 -6.28 -17.72 -4.46
CA LEU A 100 -6.38 -18.27 -3.12
C LEU A 100 -5.26 -17.69 -2.26
N ILE A 101 -5.64 -17.21 -1.08
CA ILE A 101 -4.72 -16.78 -0.04
C ILE A 101 -4.39 -17.98 0.82
N HIS A 102 -3.11 -18.15 1.14
CA HIS A 102 -2.61 -19.28 1.89
C HIS A 102 -2.07 -18.86 3.26
N LEU A 103 -2.44 -19.61 4.30
CA LEU A 103 -1.80 -19.57 5.62
C LEU A 103 -1.01 -20.87 5.79
N PHE A 104 0.32 -20.79 5.61
CA PHE A 104 1.18 -21.96 5.48
C PHE A 104 0.67 -22.91 4.38
N TRP A 105 0.23 -24.12 4.71
CA TRP A 105 -0.33 -25.09 3.77
C TRP A 105 -1.86 -25.02 3.63
N LEU A 106 -2.55 -24.17 4.40
CA LEU A 106 -4.00 -24.06 4.38
C LEU A 106 -4.45 -22.96 3.41
N SER A 107 -5.25 -23.31 2.41
CA SER A 107 -5.87 -22.36 1.49
C SER A 107 -7.19 -21.83 2.07
N PHE A 108 -7.40 -20.52 1.99
CA PHE A 108 -8.69 -19.94 2.31
C PHE A 108 -9.73 -20.24 1.22
N PRO A 109 -11.03 -20.29 1.55
CA PRO A 109 -12.07 -20.36 0.53
C PRO A 109 -12.01 -19.15 -0.41
N PRO A 110 -12.42 -19.30 -1.70
CA PRO A 110 -12.31 -18.24 -2.70
C PRO A 110 -12.89 -16.88 -2.27
N LEU A 111 -14.07 -16.87 -1.65
CA LEU A 111 -14.72 -15.66 -1.16
C LEU A 111 -13.88 -14.96 -0.08
N LEU A 112 -13.30 -15.72 0.84
CA LEU A 112 -12.49 -15.17 1.93
C LEU A 112 -11.17 -14.61 1.40
N SER A 113 -10.52 -15.29 0.45
CA SER A 113 -9.32 -14.77 -0.22
C SER A 113 -9.61 -13.48 -0.98
N TRP A 114 -10.73 -13.42 -1.70
CA TRP A 114 -11.14 -12.22 -2.42
C TRP A 114 -11.42 -11.05 -1.47
N ILE A 115 -12.17 -11.29 -0.39
CA ILE A 115 -12.43 -10.28 0.66
C ILE A 115 -11.13 -9.81 1.29
N TRP A 116 -10.18 -10.71 1.54
CA TRP A 116 -8.88 -10.37 2.12
C TRP A 116 -8.09 -9.42 1.23
N ILE A 117 -7.96 -9.73 -0.06
CA ILE A 117 -7.24 -8.89 -1.03
C ILE A 117 -7.98 -7.56 -1.22
N ALA A 118 -9.29 -7.59 -1.45
CA ALA A 118 -10.11 -6.38 -1.66
C ALA A 118 -10.10 -5.45 -0.42
N GLY A 119 -10.20 -6.02 0.79
CA GLY A 119 -10.06 -5.27 2.04
C GLY A 119 -8.66 -4.67 2.19
N SER A 120 -7.63 -5.40 1.74
CA SER A 120 -6.24 -4.92 1.76
C SER A 120 -6.03 -3.71 0.85
N LEU A 121 -6.66 -3.67 -0.32
CA LEU A 121 -6.69 -2.49 -1.19
C LEU A 121 -7.26 -1.26 -0.46
N VAL A 122 -8.43 -1.40 0.17
CA VAL A 122 -9.09 -0.31 0.91
C VAL A 122 -8.19 0.21 2.03
N ILE A 123 -7.59 -0.70 2.81
CA ILE A 123 -6.70 -0.32 3.92
C ILE A 123 -5.45 0.39 3.39
N CYS A 124 -4.81 -0.10 2.33
CA CYS A 124 -3.64 0.56 1.75
C CYS A 124 -3.97 1.98 1.26
N TRP A 125 -5.11 2.18 0.58
CA TRP A 125 -5.58 3.51 0.19
C TRP A 125 -5.83 4.43 1.38
N TYR A 126 -6.47 3.90 2.43
CA TYR A 126 -6.73 4.66 3.65
C TYR A 126 -5.42 5.12 4.33
N LEU A 127 -4.45 4.22 4.46
CA LEU A 127 -3.14 4.51 5.05
C LEU A 127 -2.33 5.49 4.20
N TRP A 128 -2.31 5.32 2.87
CA TRP A 128 -1.68 6.27 1.96
C TRP A 128 -2.23 7.69 2.16
N ARG A 129 -3.57 7.83 2.17
CA ARG A 129 -4.24 9.13 2.39
C ARG A 129 -3.90 9.73 3.75
N MET A 130 -3.75 8.90 4.77
CA MET A 130 -3.38 9.35 6.10
C MET A 130 -1.93 9.89 6.16
N PHE A 131 -1.02 9.34 5.36
CA PHE A 131 0.39 9.71 5.40
C PHE A 131 0.82 10.74 4.36
N VAL A 132 0.06 10.96 3.28
CA VAL A 132 0.41 11.95 2.24
C VAL A 132 0.28 13.39 2.75
N ARG A 133 1.36 14.16 2.59
CA ARG A 133 1.48 15.52 3.14
C ARG A 133 1.81 16.57 2.09
N THR A 134 2.59 16.22 1.07
CA THR A 134 3.12 17.18 0.09
C THR A 134 2.64 16.87 -1.33
N LEU A 135 2.64 17.89 -2.20
CA LEU A 135 2.37 17.68 -3.63
C LEU A 135 3.40 16.76 -4.28
N TRP A 136 4.67 16.84 -3.86
CA TRP A 136 5.73 15.95 -4.36
C TRP A 136 5.50 14.49 -4.01
N GLU A 137 5.04 14.19 -2.78
CA GLU A 137 4.64 12.83 -2.40
C GLU A 137 3.45 12.33 -3.22
N LEU A 138 2.49 13.21 -3.52
CA LEU A 138 1.37 12.88 -4.40
C LEU A 138 1.84 12.58 -5.83
N CYS A 139 2.72 13.41 -6.40
CA CYS A 139 3.29 13.18 -7.72
C CYS A 139 4.12 11.88 -7.78
N LEU A 140 4.95 11.61 -6.77
CA LEU A 140 5.69 10.35 -6.68
C LEU A 140 4.75 9.14 -6.54
N SER A 141 3.67 9.28 -5.78
CA SER A 141 2.66 8.24 -5.66
C SER A 141 1.99 7.95 -7.00
N ALA A 142 1.62 8.99 -7.75
CA ALA A 142 1.05 8.85 -9.08
C ALA A 142 2.05 8.20 -10.05
N ALA A 143 3.33 8.59 -10.01
CA ALA A 143 4.38 7.95 -10.80
C ALA A 143 4.56 6.47 -10.41
N GLY A 144 4.48 6.14 -9.11
CA GLY A 144 4.53 4.77 -8.60
C GLY A 144 3.35 3.93 -9.08
N LEU A 145 2.13 4.48 -9.11
CA LEU A 145 0.96 3.82 -9.70
C LEU A 145 1.23 3.49 -11.18
N LEU A 146 1.63 4.48 -11.96
CA LEU A 146 1.93 4.30 -13.38
C LEU A 146 3.01 3.23 -13.60
N ALA A 147 4.09 3.27 -12.82
CA ALA A 147 5.15 2.28 -12.87
C ALA A 147 4.63 0.87 -12.55
N GLY A 148 3.81 0.73 -11.50
CA GLY A 148 3.17 -0.55 -11.16
C GLY A 148 2.29 -1.07 -12.29
N PHE A 149 1.47 -0.21 -12.91
CA PHE A 149 0.64 -0.62 -14.05
C PHE A 149 1.49 -1.04 -15.23
N VAL A 150 2.57 -0.33 -15.55
CA VAL A 150 3.50 -0.74 -16.63
C VAL A 150 4.08 -2.13 -16.38
N VAL A 151 4.36 -2.47 -15.12
CA VAL A 151 4.89 -3.79 -14.74
C VAL A 151 3.85 -4.91 -14.83
N TYR A 152 2.57 -4.63 -14.52
CA TYR A 152 1.55 -5.69 -14.38
C TYR A 152 0.52 -5.76 -15.51
N ALA A 153 0.40 -4.72 -16.35
CA ALA A 153 -0.64 -4.57 -17.38
C ALA A 153 -0.51 -5.49 -18.61
N HIS A 154 0.04 -6.69 -18.46
CA HIS A 154 0.28 -7.62 -19.57
C HIS A 154 -1.00 -8.30 -20.08
N GLU A 155 -1.96 -8.61 -19.20
CA GLU A 155 -3.17 -9.36 -19.57
C GLU A 155 -4.45 -8.50 -19.65
N GLY A 156 -4.33 -7.18 -19.39
CA GLY A 156 -5.41 -6.19 -19.43
C GLY A 156 -5.47 -5.31 -18.18
N ILE A 157 -6.16 -4.17 -18.30
CA ILE A 157 -6.03 -3.04 -17.34
C ILE A 157 -7.35 -2.69 -16.66
N LEU A 158 -8.48 -2.97 -17.31
CA LEU A 158 -9.77 -2.37 -16.93
C LEU A 158 -10.25 -2.84 -15.54
N SER A 159 -10.27 -4.15 -15.28
CA SER A 159 -10.78 -4.67 -14.00
C SER A 159 -9.89 -4.28 -12.79
N PRO A 160 -8.54 -4.37 -12.87
CA PRO A 160 -7.66 -3.90 -11.79
C PRO A 160 -7.83 -2.40 -11.56
N LEU A 161 -7.95 -1.60 -12.63
CA LEU A 161 -8.22 -0.17 -12.52
C LEU A 161 -9.57 0.12 -11.84
N ILE A 162 -10.63 -0.60 -12.19
CA ILE A 162 -11.95 -0.47 -11.56
C ILE A 162 -11.86 -0.86 -10.07
N ALA A 163 -11.25 -2.01 -9.74
CA ALA A 163 -11.10 -2.45 -8.36
C ALA A 163 -10.29 -1.44 -7.52
N MET A 164 -9.23 -0.90 -8.10
CA MET A 164 -8.42 0.14 -7.47
C MET A 164 -9.20 1.45 -7.27
N ALA A 165 -9.99 1.88 -8.26
CA ALA A 165 -10.82 3.07 -8.15
C ALA A 165 -11.94 2.92 -7.11
N LEU A 166 -12.63 1.77 -7.09
CA LEU A 166 -13.68 1.48 -6.11
C LEU A 166 -13.12 1.39 -4.69
N SER A 167 -12.00 0.70 -4.50
CA SER A 167 -11.36 0.60 -3.18
C SER A 167 -10.84 1.97 -2.69
N ALA A 168 -10.31 2.81 -3.58
CA ALA A 168 -9.98 4.19 -3.24
C ALA A 168 -11.23 4.97 -2.83
N MET A 169 -12.32 4.92 -3.61
CA MET A 169 -13.58 5.59 -3.26
C MET A 169 -14.08 5.18 -1.88
N ILE A 170 -14.09 3.87 -1.58
CA ILE A 170 -14.47 3.33 -0.27
C ILE A 170 -13.55 3.87 0.83
N ALA A 171 -12.24 3.88 0.63
CA ALA A 171 -11.28 4.40 1.61
C ALA A 171 -11.50 5.88 1.94
N PHE A 172 -12.01 6.67 0.98
CA PHE A 172 -12.33 8.08 1.17
C PHE A 172 -13.64 8.33 1.92
N LEU A 173 -14.54 7.34 2.00
CA LEU A 173 -15.77 7.42 2.82
C LEU A 173 -15.45 7.48 4.32
N PHE A 174 -14.31 6.92 4.74
CA PHE A 174 -13.90 6.96 6.14
C PHE A 174 -13.25 8.31 6.47
N PRO A 175 -13.71 9.05 7.50
CA PRO A 175 -13.09 10.30 7.89
C PRO A 175 -11.70 10.06 8.52
N LEU A 176 -10.75 10.93 8.22
CA LEU A 176 -9.50 10.99 8.99
C LEU A 176 -9.80 11.69 10.31
N ASN A 177 -10.01 10.91 11.39
CA ASN A 177 -10.17 11.50 12.71
C ASN A 177 -8.86 12.20 13.13
N HIS A 178 -8.83 13.52 13.00
CA HIS A 178 -7.84 14.37 13.66
C HIS A 178 -8.20 14.47 15.14
N SER A 179 -7.95 13.42 15.94
CA SER A 179 -7.96 13.59 17.39
C SER A 179 -6.74 14.43 17.78
N ARG A 180 -7.01 15.72 18.01
CA ARG A 180 -6.20 16.77 18.65
C ARG A 180 -4.92 16.25 19.35
N SER A 181 -3.77 16.33 18.68
CA SER A 181 -2.45 16.33 19.36
C SER A 181 -2.11 17.74 19.87
N GLY A 182 -3.08 18.41 20.47
CA GLY A 182 -2.98 19.77 21.00
C GLY A 182 -3.38 19.80 22.46
N ARG A 183 -2.66 19.05 23.30
CA ARG A 183 -2.45 19.34 24.73
C ARG A 183 -1.61 18.24 25.38
N ARG A 184 -0.36 18.59 25.67
CA ARG A 184 0.34 18.38 26.95
C ARG A 184 1.68 19.12 26.82
N GLU A 185 1.60 20.44 26.87
CA GLU A 185 2.60 21.20 27.63
C GLU A 185 2.14 21.08 29.08
N ILE A 186 2.86 20.29 29.87
CA ILE A 186 3.21 20.53 31.28
C ILE A 186 4.56 19.88 31.48
#